data_AF-A0A431IYP3-F1
#
_entry.id   AF-A0A431IYP3-F1
#
_cell.length_a   1.000
_cell.length_b   1.000
_cell.length_c   1.000
_cell.angle_alpha   90.00
_cell.angle_beta   90.00
_cell.angle_gamma   90.00
#
_symmetry.space_group_name_H-M   'P 1'
#
loop_
_entity.id
_entity.type
_entity.pdbx_description
1 polymer ?
#
loop_
_entity_poly.entity_id
_entity_poly.type
_entity_poly.pdbx_seq_one_letter_code
_entity_poly.pdbx_strand_id
1 'polypeptide(L)' 'MTVIKVKATEINGEIQIPIPNIILDQQQINIGDMIVFDKTEFGYKLRKYDKSSDSANKNISLVEELNL' A
#
# COMPACT_ATOMS: atom_id res chain seq x y z
N MET A 1 -12.06 1.85 -9.74
CA MET A 1 -11.17 2.23 -8.63
C MET A 1 -11.60 1.38 -7.44
N THR A 2 -10.68 0.60 -6.85
CA THR A 2 -10.99 -0.31 -5.75
C THR A 2 -10.40 0.27 -4.47
N VAL A 3 -11.24 0.47 -3.46
CA VAL A 3 -10.81 0.93 -2.13
C VAL A 3 -10.93 -0.24 -1.16
N ILE A 4 -9.88 -0.50 -0.40
CA ILE A 4 -9.87 -1.55 0.62
C ILE A 4 -9.57 -0.93 1.96
N LYS A 5 -10.43 -1.21 2.93
CA LYS A 5 -10.23 -0.84 4.33
C LYS A 5 -9.50 -1.97 5.04
N VAL A 6 -8.37 -1.65 5.64
CA VAL A 6 -7.55 -2.58 6.44
C VAL A 6 -7.28 -1.93 7.80
N LYS A 7 -7.12 -2.75 8.84
CA LYS A 7 -6.78 -2.26 10.17
C LYS A 7 -5.27 -2.32 10.35
N ALA A 8 -4.65 -1.19 10.68
CA ALA A 8 -3.26 -1.16 11.12
C ALA A 8 -3.13 -1.77 12.52
N THR A 9 -2.08 -2.54 12.74
CA THR A 9 -1.77 -3.17 14.04
C THR A 9 -0.35 -2.88 14.43
N GLU A 10 -0.14 -2.44 15.68
CA GLU A 10 1.19 -2.30 16.24
C GLU A 10 1.68 -3.66 16.77
N ILE A 11 2.85 -4.09 16.31
CA ILE A 11 3.49 -5.35 16.71
C ILE A 11 4.96 -5.03 16.98
N ASN A 12 5.42 -5.27 18.22
CA ASN A 12 6.80 -4.99 18.65
C ASN A 12 7.26 -3.53 18.43
N GLY A 13 6.35 -2.56 18.55
CA GLY A 13 6.64 -1.14 18.32
C GLY A 13 6.66 -0.73 16.84
N GLU A 14 6.35 -1.65 15.92
CA GLU A 14 6.23 -1.38 14.50
C GLU A 14 4.76 -1.40 14.06
N ILE A 15 4.36 -0.41 13.27
CA ILE A 15 3.04 -0.38 12.65
C ILE A 15 3.04 -1.32 11.45
N GLN A 16 2.22 -2.37 11.50
CA GLN A 16 2.01 -3.30 10.41
C GLN A 16 0.63 -3.08 9.78
N ILE A 17 0.61 -3.00 8.45
CA ILE A 17 -0.61 -2.85 7.66
C ILE A 17 -0.76 -4.11 6.81
N PRO A 18 -1.73 -5.00 7.09
CA PRO A 18 -1.89 -6.21 6.29
C PRO A 18 -2.40 -5.85 4.89
N ILE A 19 -1.70 -6.32 3.86
CA ILE A 19 -2.11 -6.18 2.46
C ILE A 19 -2.78 -7.49 2.03
N PRO A 20 -4.05 -7.48 1.57
CA PRO A 20 -4.71 -8.70 1.12
C PRO A 20 -3.98 -9.36 -0.06
N ASN A 21 -3.90 -10.69 -0.06
CA ASN A 21 -3.22 -11.47 -1.12
C ASN A 21 -3.74 -11.12 -2.52
N ILE A 22 -5.06 -10.88 -2.67
CA ILE A 22 -5.65 -10.48 -3.96
C ILE A 22 -5.02 -9.20 -4.53
N ILE A 23 -4.59 -8.26 -3.67
CA ILE A 23 -3.89 -7.05 -4.10
C ILE A 23 -2.44 -7.34 -4.45
N LEU A 24 -1.77 -8.18 -3.66
CA LEU A 24 -0.41 -8.60 -3.95
C LEU A 24 -0.33 -9.29 -5.32
N ASP A 25 -1.25 -10.22 -5.60
CA ASP A 25 -1.34 -10.97 -6.84
C ASP A 25 -1.65 -10.06 -8.04
N GLN A 26 -2.67 -9.18 -7.91
CA GLN A 26 -3.03 -8.24 -8.98
C GLN A 26 -1.89 -7.29 -9.35
N GLN A 27 -1.06 -6.93 -8.37
CA GLN A 27 0.01 -5.95 -8.54
C GLN A 27 1.39 -6.59 -8.72
N GLN A 28 1.45 -7.93 -8.69
CA GLN A 28 2.68 -8.70 -8.79
C GLN A 28 3.73 -8.21 -7.77
N ILE A 29 3.26 -7.99 -6.54
CA ILE A 29 4.08 -7.62 -5.40
C ILE A 29 4.51 -8.90 -4.69
N ASN A 30 5.81 -9.09 -4.57
CA ASN A 30 6.42 -10.20 -3.85
C ASN A 30 6.95 -9.72 -2.50
N ILE A 31 7.11 -10.67 -1.57
CA ILE A 31 7.79 -10.40 -0.29
C ILE A 31 9.21 -9.90 -0.58
N GLY A 32 9.58 -8.78 0.05
CA GLY A 32 10.88 -8.13 -0.15
C GLY A 32 10.86 -7.02 -1.21
N ASP A 33 9.78 -6.86 -1.98
CA ASP A 33 9.61 -5.69 -2.83
C ASP A 33 9.50 -4.43 -1.98
N MET A 34 10.15 -3.36 -2.41
CA MET A 34 9.95 -2.03 -1.84
C MET A 34 8.62 -1.45 -2.32
N ILE A 35 7.84 -0.89 -1.40
CA ILE A 35 6.55 -0.26 -1.68
C ILE A 35 6.60 1.18 -1.21
N VAL A 36 6.10 2.11 -2.03
CA VAL A 36 5.94 3.52 -1.65
C VAL A 36 4.48 3.78 -1.28
N PHE A 37 4.28 4.62 -0.26
CA PHE A 37 2.98 5.07 0.23
C PHE A 37 2.84 6.58 -0.01
N ASP A 38 2.01 6.99 -0.97
CA ASP A 38 1.71 8.40 -1.22
C ASP A 38 0.41 8.79 -0.51
N LYS A 39 0.44 9.80 0.35
CA LYS A 39 -0.80 10.31 0.96
C LYS A 39 -1.65 11.05 -0.09
N THR A 40 -2.95 10.76 -0.12
CA THR A 40 -3.96 11.40 -0.96
C THR A 40 -5.08 11.96 -0.09
N GLU A 41 -6.01 12.73 -0.69
CA GLU A 41 -7.17 13.29 0.01
C GLU A 41 -8.10 12.21 0.59
N PHE A 42 -8.06 11.03 0.00
CA PHE A 42 -8.83 9.88 0.45
C PHE A 42 -7.95 9.01 1.38
N GLY A 43 -6.63 8.90 1.17
CA GLY A 43 -5.66 8.31 2.11
C GLY A 43 -4.44 7.70 1.41
N TYR A 44 -3.90 6.55 1.80
CA TYR A 44 -2.60 6.08 1.29
C TYR A 44 -2.57 5.35 -0.05
N LYS A 45 -1.97 5.89 -1.08
CA LYS A 45 -1.70 5.17 -2.31
C LYS A 45 -0.45 4.28 -2.22
N LEU A 46 -0.62 2.97 -2.35
CA LEU A 46 0.44 1.99 -2.50
C LEU A 46 0.90 1.91 -3.96
N ARG A 47 2.19 1.62 -4.15
CA ARG A 47 2.78 1.45 -5.47
C ARG A 47 4.09 0.69 -5.33
N LYS A 48 4.30 -0.32 -6.17
CA LYS A 48 5.55 -1.07 -6.21
C LYS A 48 6.67 -0.12 -6.65
N TYR A 49 7.74 -0.07 -5.88
CA TYR A 49 8.95 0.67 -6.22
C TYR A 49 9.80 -0.21 -7.13
N ASP A 50 9.95 0.21 -8.38
CA ASP A 50 10.85 -0.45 -9.32
C ASP A 50 12.11 0.40 -9.48
N LYS A 51 13.22 -0.07 -8.91
CA LYS A 51 14.51 0.64 -8.95
C LYS A 51 15.11 0.68 -10.37
N SER A 52 14.59 -0.14 -11.30
CA SER A 52 15.08 -0.21 -12.68
C SER A 52 14.52 0.90 -13.58
N SER A 53 13.55 1.68 -13.11
CA SER A 53 13.02 2.82 -13.83
C SER A 53 12.61 3.92 -12.86
N ASP A 54 13.13 5.12 -13.06
CA ASP A 54 12.63 6.37 -12.46
C ASP A 54 11.17 6.69 -12.93
N SER A 55 10.41 5.70 -13.42
CA SER A 55 9.22 5.91 -14.27
C SER A 55 8.21 4.74 -14.39
N ALA A 56 8.21 3.70 -13.55
CA ALA A 56 7.13 2.68 -13.59
C ALA A 56 6.01 2.95 -12.55
N ASN A 57 5.04 3.77 -12.96
CA ASN A 57 3.80 4.07 -12.24
C ASN A 57 2.79 2.91 -12.34
N LYS A 58 2.62 2.11 -11.27
CA LYS A 58 1.36 1.38 -11.05
C LYS A 58 0.64 1.99 -9.84
N ASN A 59 -0.53 2.58 -10.10
CA ASN A 59 -1.31 3.37 -9.16
C ASN A 59 -2.18 2.48 -8.26
N ILE A 60 -2.07 2.53 -6.92
CA ILE A 60 -3.03 1.84 -6.03
C ILE A 60 -3.45 2.78 -4.89
N SER A 61 -4.59 3.48 -4.93
CA SER A 61 -5.02 4.34 -3.80
C SER A 61 -5.66 3.52 -2.67
N LEU A 62 -5.04 3.42 -1.49
CA LEU A 62 -5.73 3.20 -0.20
C LEU A 62 -6.13 4.55 0.39
N VAL A 63 -7.10 4.51 1.30
CA VAL A 63 -7.86 5.65 1.81
C VAL A 63 -8.18 5.37 3.29
N GLU A 64 -7.85 6.27 4.21
CA GLU A 64 -8.12 6.11 5.65
C GLU A 64 -8.98 7.28 6.15
N GLU A 65 -10.15 6.96 6.71
CA GLU A 65 -10.86 7.82 7.66
C GLU A 65 -10.34 7.47 9.06
N LEU A 66 -9.46 8.33 9.60
CA LEU A 66 -9.12 8.35 11.02
C LEU A 66 -10.29 9.00 11.77
N ASN A 67 -11.13 8.18 12.42
CA ASN A 67 -11.98 8.68 13.50
C ASN A 67 -11.14 8.69 14.79
N LEU A 68 -10.75 9.91 15.20
CA LEU A 68 -10.27 10.24 16.54
C LEU A 68 -11.44 10.25 17.53
#